data_AF-A0A3P1XVV0-F1
#
_entry.id   AF-A0A3P1XVV0-F1
#
_cell.length_a   1.000
_cell.length_b   1.000
_cell.length_c   1.000
_cell.angle_alpha   90.00
_cell.angle_beta   90.00
_cell.angle_gamma   90.00
#
_symmetry.space_group_name_H-M   'P 1'
#
loop_
_entity.id
_entity.type
_entity.pdbx_description
1 polymer ?
#
loop_
_entity_poly.entity_id
_entity_poly.type
_entity_poly.pdbx_seq_one_letter_code
_entity_poly.pdbx_strand_id
1 'polypeptide(L)'
;GTGEDGVEKTPEWAASITGLPATRIRQLAREMVAAKACYICQGWGPQRHANGEQTVRAIQTLPVLTGHFGLPGTNNGNWPYGTPYGVPSLPVGENPITTSIPCYLWTDAIQNPEKMTANTMGVKGAEKLKTGIKLIVNQAGNALLNQHGATNRTRKILADDTLCETIIVIENHMTPSAKYADSLLPETSYLEAEDLVDSSYSAGSHN
;
A
#
# COMPACT_ATOMS: atom_id res chain seq x y z
N GLY A 1 8.39 -29.28 -11.34
CA GLY A 1 8.45 -28.08 -12.19
C GLY A 1 9.88 -27.64 -12.31
N THR A 2 10.18 -26.61 -13.10
CA THR A 2 11.56 -26.13 -13.32
C THR A 2 12.02 -25.08 -12.30
N GLY A 3 11.24 -24.84 -11.24
CA GLY A 3 11.61 -23.96 -10.14
C GLY A 3 12.51 -24.65 -9.09
N GLU A 4 12.98 -23.88 -8.11
CA GLU A 4 13.93 -24.33 -7.08
C GLU A 4 13.44 -25.52 -6.25
N ASP A 5 12.13 -25.62 -6.01
CA ASP A 5 11.55 -26.73 -5.24
C ASP A 5 11.35 -28.02 -6.06
N GLY A 6 11.58 -27.98 -7.38
CA GLY A 6 11.36 -29.11 -8.27
C GLY A 6 9.90 -29.57 -8.39
N VAL A 7 8.94 -28.92 -7.71
CA VAL A 7 7.53 -29.35 -7.64
C VAL A 7 6.76 -28.80 -8.83
N GLU A 8 6.00 -29.66 -9.50
CA GLU A 8 5.13 -29.21 -10.60
C GLU A 8 3.88 -28.53 -10.03
N LYS A 9 3.57 -27.33 -10.54
CA LYS A 9 2.44 -26.52 -10.07
C LYS A 9 1.15 -26.89 -10.81
N THR A 10 0.79 -28.16 -10.73
CA THR A 10 -0.40 -28.72 -11.40
C THR A 10 -1.70 -28.28 -10.70
N PRO A 11 -2.86 -28.39 -11.37
CA PRO A 11 -4.16 -28.17 -10.73
C PRO A 11 -4.43 -29.08 -9.52
N GLU A 12 -3.96 -30.34 -9.55
CA GLU A 12 -4.05 -31.28 -8.43
C GLU A 12 -3.24 -30.79 -7.23
N TRP A 13 -2.02 -30.31 -7.47
CA TRP A 13 -1.18 -29.72 -6.44
C TRP A 13 -1.88 -28.50 -5.81
N ALA A 14 -2.38 -27.57 -6.64
CA ALA A 14 -3.05 -26.37 -6.19
C ALA A 14 -4.37 -26.66 -5.45
N ALA A 15 -5.08 -27.73 -5.81
CA ALA A 15 -6.33 -28.11 -5.15
C ALA A 15 -6.16 -28.41 -3.66
N SER A 16 -5.06 -29.07 -3.30
CA SER A 16 -4.74 -29.38 -1.88
C SER A 16 -4.47 -28.14 -1.03
N ILE A 17 -3.98 -27.05 -1.64
CA ILE A 17 -3.61 -25.81 -0.96
C ILE A 17 -4.80 -24.84 -0.90
N THR A 18 -5.49 -24.69 -2.03
CA THR A 18 -6.56 -23.69 -2.19
C THR A 18 -7.91 -24.18 -1.70
N GLY A 19 -8.09 -25.49 -1.55
CA GLY A 19 -9.39 -26.11 -1.29
C GLY A 19 -10.33 -26.12 -2.50
N LEU A 20 -9.87 -25.68 -3.68
CA LEU A 20 -10.66 -25.67 -4.92
C LEU A 20 -10.48 -26.98 -5.69
N PRO A 21 -11.54 -27.57 -6.27
CA PRO A 21 -11.37 -28.74 -7.13
C PRO A 21 -10.45 -28.46 -8.33
N ALA A 22 -9.54 -29.40 -8.63
CA ALA A 22 -8.63 -29.29 -9.77
C ALA A 22 -9.35 -29.08 -11.11
N THR A 23 -10.58 -29.60 -11.24
CA THR A 23 -11.45 -29.38 -12.40
C THR A 23 -11.86 -27.92 -12.55
N ARG A 24 -12.16 -27.22 -11.45
CA ARG A 24 -12.53 -25.80 -11.45
C ARG A 24 -11.35 -24.90 -11.80
N ILE A 25 -10.16 -25.21 -11.30
CA ILE A 25 -8.93 -24.50 -11.66
C ILE A 25 -8.69 -24.58 -13.19
N ARG A 26 -8.79 -25.79 -13.78
CA ARG A 26 -8.66 -25.98 -15.23
C ARG A 26 -9.75 -25.27 -16.02
N GLN A 27 -10.98 -25.34 -15.54
CA GLN A 27 -12.12 -24.69 -16.18
C GLN A 27 -11.89 -23.17 -16.26
N LEU A 28 -11.55 -22.54 -15.14
CA LEU A 28 -11.26 -21.10 -15.11
C LEU A 28 -10.14 -20.72 -16.08
N ALA A 29 -9.03 -21.48 -16.09
CA ALA A 29 -7.92 -21.22 -17.02
C ALA A 29 -8.36 -21.26 -18.49
N ARG A 30 -9.20 -22.26 -18.86
CA ARG A 30 -9.74 -22.37 -20.22
C ARG A 30 -10.72 -21.25 -20.55
N GLU A 31 -11.59 -20.88 -19.62
CA GLU A 31 -12.55 -19.77 -19.78
C GLU A 31 -11.82 -18.44 -19.98
N MET A 32 -10.76 -18.18 -19.21
CA MET A 32 -9.94 -16.97 -19.36
C MET A 32 -9.29 -16.89 -20.76
N VAL A 33 -8.74 -18.00 -21.26
CA VAL A 33 -8.13 -18.05 -22.59
C VAL A 33 -9.17 -17.94 -23.72
N ALA A 34 -10.34 -18.56 -23.56
CA ALA A 34 -11.39 -18.56 -24.58
C ALA A 34 -12.21 -17.25 -24.63
N ALA A 35 -12.16 -16.42 -23.58
CA ALA A 35 -12.88 -15.16 -23.53
C ALA A 35 -12.42 -14.22 -24.65
N LYS A 36 -13.37 -13.52 -25.29
CA LYS A 36 -13.07 -12.49 -26.30
C LYS A 36 -12.24 -11.34 -25.73
N ALA A 37 -12.53 -10.97 -24.48
CA ALA A 37 -11.80 -9.97 -23.71
C ALA A 37 -11.91 -10.37 -22.23
N CYS A 38 -10.86 -10.99 -21.68
CA CYS A 38 -10.84 -11.31 -20.26
C CYS A 38 -10.39 -10.07 -19.46
N TYR A 39 -11.31 -9.53 -18.66
CA TYR A 39 -11.01 -8.43 -17.75
C TYR A 39 -10.48 -9.00 -16.43
N ILE A 40 -9.17 -8.92 -16.23
CA ILE A 40 -8.50 -9.41 -15.02
C ILE A 40 -8.12 -8.19 -14.17
N CYS A 41 -8.66 -8.12 -12.96
CA CYS A 41 -8.32 -7.08 -12.00
C CYS A 41 -8.19 -7.66 -10.59
N GLN A 42 -7.39 -6.99 -9.77
CA GLN A 42 -7.23 -7.35 -8.36
C GLN A 42 -7.51 -6.14 -7.47
N GLY A 43 -8.01 -6.42 -6.27
CA GLY A 43 -8.04 -5.48 -5.15
C GLY A 43 -6.70 -5.28 -4.48
N TRP A 44 -6.73 -4.58 -3.36
CA TRP A 44 -5.60 -4.44 -2.44
C TRP A 44 -5.39 -5.67 -1.53
N GLY A 45 -6.29 -6.66 -1.60
CA GLY A 45 -6.24 -7.88 -0.79
C GLY A 45 -4.92 -8.64 -0.92
N PRO A 46 -4.48 -9.00 -2.14
CA PRO A 46 -3.23 -9.72 -2.36
C PRO A 46 -2.01 -9.07 -1.69
N GLN A 47 -1.90 -7.74 -1.72
CA GLN A 47 -0.77 -6.98 -1.17
C GLN A 47 -0.73 -6.95 0.36
N ARG A 48 -1.82 -7.33 1.04
CA ARG A 48 -1.90 -7.37 2.50
C ARG A 48 -1.47 -8.72 3.09
N HIS A 49 -0.70 -9.49 2.32
CA HIS A 49 -0.10 -10.75 2.73
C HIS A 49 1.42 -10.69 2.60
N ALA A 50 2.12 -11.56 3.35
CA ALA A 50 3.59 -11.56 3.42
C ALA A 50 4.30 -11.69 2.06
N ASN A 51 3.67 -12.37 1.09
CA ASN A 51 4.19 -12.55 -0.28
C ASN A 51 3.29 -11.84 -1.31
N GLY A 52 2.71 -10.72 -0.91
CA GLY A 52 1.69 -10.04 -1.69
C GLY A 52 2.19 -9.54 -3.03
N GLU A 53 3.43 -9.08 -3.10
CA GLU A 53 4.09 -8.65 -4.33
C GLU A 53 4.25 -9.78 -5.35
N GLN A 54 4.53 -11.01 -4.92
CA GLN A 54 4.57 -12.16 -5.83
C GLN A 54 3.17 -12.51 -6.33
N THR A 55 2.17 -12.41 -5.46
CA THR A 55 0.78 -12.67 -5.82
C THR A 55 0.27 -11.66 -6.84
N VAL A 56 0.53 -10.36 -6.61
CA VAL A 56 0.25 -9.29 -7.58
C VAL A 56 0.94 -9.54 -8.90
N ARG A 57 2.24 -9.84 -8.86
CA ARG A 57 3.01 -10.12 -10.07
C ARG A 57 2.42 -11.30 -10.85
N ALA A 58 2.05 -12.37 -10.17
CA ALA A 58 1.42 -13.53 -10.79
C ALA A 58 0.06 -13.20 -11.41
N ILE A 59 -0.74 -12.31 -10.80
CA ILE A 59 -2.01 -11.86 -11.39
C ILE A 59 -1.75 -11.00 -12.63
N GLN A 60 -0.78 -10.08 -12.57
CA GLN A 60 -0.43 -9.19 -13.68
C GLN A 60 0.19 -9.90 -14.88
N THR A 61 0.75 -11.11 -14.70
CA THR A 61 1.20 -11.92 -15.85
C THR A 61 0.05 -12.63 -16.57
N LEU A 62 -1.11 -12.84 -15.92
CA LEU A 62 -2.23 -13.54 -16.53
C LEU A 62 -2.71 -12.88 -17.83
N PRO A 63 -2.98 -11.56 -17.89
CA PRO A 63 -3.38 -10.91 -19.16
C PRO A 63 -2.37 -11.13 -20.28
N VAL A 64 -1.07 -11.17 -19.97
CA VAL A 64 -0.01 -11.42 -20.96
C VAL A 64 -0.06 -12.87 -21.43
N LEU A 65 -0.17 -13.82 -20.50
CA LEU A 65 -0.22 -15.25 -20.79
C LEU A 65 -1.47 -15.68 -21.56
N THR A 66 -2.59 -15.00 -21.34
CA THR A 66 -3.88 -15.29 -21.98
C THR A 66 -4.12 -14.48 -23.25
N GLY A 67 -3.19 -13.60 -23.65
CA GLY A 67 -3.32 -12.76 -24.85
C GLY A 67 -4.30 -11.59 -24.72
N HIS A 68 -4.61 -11.17 -23.50
CA HIS A 68 -5.57 -10.10 -23.17
C HIS A 68 -4.90 -8.78 -22.81
N PHE A 69 -3.58 -8.63 -22.94
CA PHE A 69 -2.88 -7.39 -22.59
C PHE A 69 -3.05 -6.29 -23.64
N GLY A 70 -3.45 -5.08 -23.22
CA GLY A 70 -3.49 -3.88 -24.08
C GLY A 70 -4.61 -3.86 -25.11
N LEU A 71 -5.65 -4.68 -24.95
CA LEU A 71 -6.79 -4.76 -25.87
C LEU A 71 -8.00 -3.97 -25.32
N PRO A 72 -8.90 -3.48 -26.19
CA PRO A 72 -10.15 -2.87 -25.75
C PRO A 72 -10.97 -3.83 -24.88
N GLY A 73 -11.40 -3.35 -23.70
CA GLY A 73 -12.22 -4.12 -22.77
C GLY A 73 -11.45 -5.08 -21.86
N THR A 74 -10.12 -5.01 -21.81
CA THR A 74 -9.27 -5.79 -20.90
C THR A 74 -8.59 -4.92 -19.84
N ASN A 75 -7.84 -5.54 -18.92
CA ASN A 75 -7.07 -4.88 -17.87
C ASN A 75 -5.71 -5.59 -17.72
N ASN A 76 -4.68 -4.87 -17.27
CA ASN A 76 -3.34 -5.38 -17.03
C ASN A 76 -3.19 -6.17 -15.71
N GLY A 77 -4.30 -6.53 -15.04
CA GLY A 77 -4.28 -7.22 -13.75
C GLY A 77 -4.17 -6.29 -12.55
N ASN A 78 -4.17 -4.97 -12.75
CA ASN A 78 -4.12 -4.00 -11.65
C ASN A 78 -5.54 -3.62 -11.17
N TRP A 79 -5.61 -2.91 -10.05
CA TRP A 79 -6.83 -2.24 -9.62
C TRP A 79 -7.30 -1.27 -10.72
N PRO A 80 -8.60 -1.26 -11.08
CA PRO A 80 -9.13 -0.30 -12.03
C PRO A 80 -9.10 1.11 -11.42
N TYR A 81 -8.50 2.05 -12.14
CA TYR A 81 -8.59 3.47 -11.81
C TYR A 81 -9.43 4.20 -12.84
N GLY A 82 -10.16 5.23 -12.39
CA GLY A 82 -10.66 6.25 -13.30
C GLY A 82 -9.49 7.02 -13.90
N THR A 83 -9.71 7.63 -15.07
CA THR A 83 -8.74 8.56 -15.64
C THR A 83 -8.65 9.78 -14.72
N PRO A 84 -7.49 10.04 -14.09
CA PRO A 84 -7.33 11.25 -13.28
C PRO A 84 -7.36 12.48 -14.19
N TYR A 85 -8.00 13.54 -13.73
CA TYR A 85 -7.90 14.88 -14.29
C TYR A 85 -6.89 15.67 -13.46
N GLY A 86 -6.02 16.42 -14.12
CA GLY A 86 -4.99 17.18 -13.42
C GLY A 86 -5.60 18.27 -12.54
N VAL A 87 -5.43 18.14 -11.22
CA VAL A 87 -5.75 19.19 -10.25
C VAL A 87 -4.47 19.95 -9.90
N PRO A 88 -4.48 21.30 -9.88
CA PRO A 88 -3.35 22.08 -9.39
C PRO A 88 -2.98 21.66 -7.96
N SER A 89 -1.70 21.41 -7.71
CA SER A 89 -1.17 21.17 -6.37
C SER A 89 -0.32 22.34 -5.91
N LEU A 90 -0.23 22.54 -4.59
CA LEU A 90 0.70 23.51 -4.02
C LEU A 90 2.15 23.09 -4.34
N PRO A 91 3.05 24.05 -4.61
CA PRO A 91 4.46 23.73 -4.83
C PRO A 91 5.07 23.13 -3.56
N VAL A 92 5.54 21.89 -3.67
CA VAL A 92 6.15 21.14 -2.54
C VAL A 92 7.64 21.46 -2.33
N GLY A 93 8.25 22.21 -3.25
CA GLY A 93 9.68 22.52 -3.25
C GLY A 93 10.57 21.32 -3.53
N GLU A 94 11.88 21.50 -3.37
CA GLU A 94 12.88 20.43 -3.47
C GLU A 94 13.30 19.99 -2.07
N ASN A 95 13.25 18.68 -1.80
CA ASN A 95 13.76 18.12 -0.55
C ASN A 95 15.27 17.84 -0.71
N PRO A 96 16.16 18.56 0.00
CA PRO A 96 17.61 18.32 -0.10
C PRO A 96 18.03 16.98 0.51
N ILE A 97 17.16 16.34 1.29
CA ILE A 97 17.42 15.03 1.89
C ILE A 97 17.04 13.94 0.88
N THR A 98 18.07 13.29 0.33
CA THR A 98 17.92 12.17 -0.61
C THR A 98 17.84 10.81 0.09
N THR A 99 18.14 10.76 1.39
CA THR A 99 18.00 9.54 2.20
C THR A 99 16.53 9.23 2.40
N SER A 100 16.12 7.99 2.11
CA SER A 100 14.73 7.53 2.30
C SER A 100 14.67 6.14 2.92
N ILE A 101 13.54 5.86 3.56
CA ILE A 101 13.22 4.56 4.17
C ILE A 101 11.97 3.99 3.51
N PRO A 102 11.76 2.66 3.55
CA PRO A 102 10.46 2.09 3.22
C PRO A 102 9.37 2.70 4.10
N CYS A 103 8.27 3.16 3.50
CA CYS A 103 7.22 3.90 4.19
C CYS A 103 6.65 3.15 5.40
N TYR A 104 6.57 1.81 5.32
CA TYR A 104 6.01 0.96 6.37
C TYR A 104 6.96 0.72 7.56
N LEU A 105 8.21 1.19 7.50
CA LEU A 105 9.20 1.03 8.57
C LEU A 105 9.38 2.30 9.41
N TRP A 106 8.45 3.26 9.33
CA TRP A 106 8.54 4.51 10.10
C TRP A 106 8.54 4.26 11.61
N THR A 107 7.82 3.25 12.12
CA THR A 107 7.85 2.88 13.55
C THR A 107 9.23 2.39 13.99
N ASP A 108 9.94 1.68 13.11
CA ASP A 108 11.30 1.21 13.37
C ASP A 108 12.31 2.35 13.26
N ALA A 109 12.08 3.32 12.38
CA ALA A 109 12.87 4.55 12.29
C ALA A 109 12.74 5.42 13.55
N ILE A 110 11.64 5.32 14.28
CA ILE A 110 11.50 5.95 15.60
C ILE A 110 12.24 5.11 16.66
N GLN A 111 11.93 3.82 16.73
CA GLN A 111 12.31 2.98 17.88
C GLN A 111 13.76 2.49 17.84
N ASN A 112 14.29 2.18 16.66
CA ASN A 112 15.63 1.59 16.48
C ASN A 112 16.31 2.11 15.19
N PRO A 113 16.45 3.43 15.00
CA PRO A 113 17.05 3.98 13.78
C PRO A 113 18.46 3.43 13.48
N GLU A 114 19.23 3.09 14.51
CA GLU A 114 20.59 2.56 14.39
C GLU A 114 20.65 1.19 13.72
N LYS A 115 19.54 0.43 13.71
CA LYS A 115 19.44 -0.89 13.06
C LYS A 115 19.03 -0.80 11.59
N MET A 116 18.56 0.37 11.14
CA MET A 116 18.12 0.57 9.78
C MET A 116 19.31 0.81 8.84
N THR A 117 19.60 -0.18 8.01
CA THR A 117 20.65 -0.12 6.98
C THR A 117 20.10 -0.32 5.58
N ALA A 118 20.90 0.00 4.57
CA ALA A 118 20.57 -0.26 3.17
C ALA A 118 20.32 -1.75 2.91
N ASN A 119 21.09 -2.63 3.55
CA ASN A 119 21.07 -4.07 3.28
C ASN A 119 20.01 -4.82 4.09
N THR A 120 19.63 -4.32 5.28
CA THR A 120 18.69 -5.02 6.17
C THR A 120 17.28 -4.43 6.13
N MET A 121 17.15 -3.13 5.91
CA MET A 121 15.87 -2.41 6.06
C MET A 121 15.62 -1.42 4.91
N GLY A 122 16.33 -1.58 3.80
CA GLY A 122 16.03 -0.88 2.55
C GLY A 122 16.24 0.63 2.58
N VAL A 123 17.13 1.14 3.45
CA VAL A 123 17.54 2.55 3.41
C VAL A 123 18.15 2.85 2.04
N LYS A 124 17.69 3.92 1.39
CA LYS A 124 18.24 4.41 0.12
C LYS A 124 18.94 5.74 0.34
N GLY A 125 20.00 6.01 -0.44
CA GLY A 125 20.76 7.26 -0.37
C GLY A 125 21.75 7.36 0.81
N ALA A 126 21.82 6.34 1.66
CA ALA A 126 22.81 6.22 2.75
C ALA A 126 22.99 4.74 3.13
N GLU A 127 24.13 4.39 3.73
CA GLU A 127 24.36 3.03 4.24
C GLU A 127 23.48 2.68 5.45
N LYS A 128 23.18 3.68 6.28
CA LYS A 128 22.33 3.58 7.47
C LYS A 128 21.63 4.89 7.78
N LEU A 129 20.53 4.80 8.53
CA LEU A 129 19.84 5.97 9.02
C LEU A 129 20.70 6.69 10.08
N LYS A 130 20.92 8.01 9.90
CA LYS A 130 21.75 8.81 10.81
C LYS A 130 21.00 9.24 12.06
N THR A 131 19.72 9.54 11.91
CA THR A 131 18.85 10.05 12.96
C THR A 131 17.47 9.42 12.78
N GLY A 132 16.84 9.03 13.89
CA GLY A 132 15.47 8.54 13.86
C GLY A 132 14.44 9.62 13.59
N ILE A 133 13.20 9.21 13.36
CA ILE A 133 12.08 10.14 13.26
C ILE A 133 11.77 10.65 14.67
N LYS A 134 11.89 11.97 14.86
CA LYS A 134 11.58 12.66 16.12
C LYS A 134 10.36 13.57 16.05
N LEU A 135 9.94 13.92 14.83
CA LEU A 135 8.78 14.76 14.59
C LEU A 135 7.89 14.12 13.53
N ILE A 136 6.59 14.09 13.80
CA ILE A 136 5.56 13.66 12.86
C ILE A 136 4.59 14.82 12.64
N VAL A 137 4.31 15.12 11.37
CA VAL A 137 3.15 15.93 10.97
C VAL A 137 2.18 15.00 10.26
N ASN A 138 1.00 14.80 10.86
CA ASN A 138 -0.05 13.95 10.35
C ASN A 138 -1.31 14.79 10.09
N GLN A 139 -1.55 15.13 8.82
CA GLN A 139 -2.72 15.88 8.37
C GLN A 139 -3.73 14.96 7.70
N ALA A 140 -5.03 15.23 7.91
CA ALA A 140 -6.16 14.58 7.24
C ALA A 140 -6.06 13.05 7.18
N GLY A 141 -5.54 12.43 8.24
CA GLY A 141 -5.12 11.03 8.20
C GLY A 141 -5.21 10.31 9.53
N ASN A 142 -5.66 9.06 9.50
CA ASN A 142 -5.59 8.13 10.63
C ASN A 142 -4.46 7.10 10.44
N ALA A 143 -3.36 7.53 9.81
CA ALA A 143 -2.29 6.65 9.35
C ALA A 143 -1.41 6.11 10.49
N LEU A 144 -1.26 6.88 11.58
CA LEU A 144 -0.39 6.52 12.71
C LEU A 144 -0.85 5.26 13.43
N LEU A 145 -2.15 4.95 13.44
CA LEU A 145 -2.68 3.76 14.10
C LEU A 145 -3.51 2.84 13.22
N ASN A 146 -4.42 3.36 12.40
CA ASN A 146 -5.36 2.48 11.67
C ASN A 146 -4.76 1.88 10.39
N GLN A 147 -3.69 2.46 9.86
CA GLN A 147 -3.05 2.00 8.62
C GLN A 147 -1.71 1.28 8.84
N HIS A 148 -1.42 0.91 10.10
CA HIS A 148 -0.19 0.21 10.44
C HIS A 148 -0.49 -1.15 11.07
N GLY A 149 0.34 -2.14 10.74
CA GLY A 149 0.32 -3.44 11.41
C GLY A 149 0.78 -3.33 12.85
N ALA A 150 0.39 -4.32 13.67
CA ALA A 150 0.78 -4.39 15.08
C ALA A 150 0.47 -3.09 15.87
N THR A 151 -0.76 -2.58 15.76
CA THR A 151 -1.21 -1.33 16.39
C THR A 151 -0.93 -1.25 17.90
N ASN A 152 -0.96 -2.40 18.60
CA ASN A 152 -0.58 -2.49 20.02
C ASN A 152 0.90 -2.18 20.31
N ARG A 153 1.79 -2.43 19.35
CA ARG A 153 3.18 -1.98 19.39
C ARG A 153 3.25 -0.49 19.06
N THR A 154 2.60 -0.07 17.97
CA THR A 154 2.64 1.32 17.50
C THR A 154 2.14 2.31 18.55
N ARG A 155 1.05 1.99 19.26
CA ARG A 155 0.55 2.85 20.36
C ARG A 155 1.55 3.07 21.49
N LYS A 156 2.48 2.14 21.73
CA LYS A 156 3.50 2.29 22.77
C LYS A 156 4.62 3.22 22.30
N ILE A 157 4.95 3.15 21.01
CA ILE A 157 5.94 4.03 20.38
C ILE A 157 5.43 5.47 20.35
N LEU A 158 4.15 5.65 19.97
CA LEU A 158 3.52 6.97 19.89
C LEU A 158 3.21 7.61 21.26
N ALA A 159 3.17 6.83 22.34
CA ALA A 159 2.91 7.34 23.70
C ALA A 159 4.19 7.62 24.50
N ASP A 160 5.36 7.44 23.89
CA ASP A 160 6.66 7.60 24.53
C ASP A 160 7.38 8.79 23.90
N ASP A 161 7.31 9.92 24.59
CA ASP A 161 7.88 11.21 24.16
C ASP A 161 9.41 11.17 24.05
N THR A 162 10.07 10.14 24.62
CA THR A 162 11.52 9.94 24.44
C THR A 162 11.86 9.32 23.08
N LEU A 163 10.89 8.64 22.46
CA LEU A 163 11.02 8.02 21.16
C LEU A 163 10.65 9.00 20.04
N CYS A 164 9.42 9.51 20.02
CA CYS A 164 8.96 10.56 19.11
C CYS A 164 8.64 11.82 19.91
N GLU A 165 9.45 12.86 19.75
CA GLU A 165 9.46 14.03 20.62
C GLU A 165 8.32 15.01 20.32
N THR A 166 7.76 14.97 19.10
CA THR A 166 6.65 15.85 18.72
C THR A 166 5.76 15.21 17.66
N ILE A 167 4.45 15.18 17.92
CA ILE A 167 3.40 14.71 17.02
C ILE A 167 2.40 15.85 16.83
N ILE A 168 2.37 16.41 15.63
CA ILE A 168 1.40 17.41 15.21
C ILE A 168 0.33 16.69 14.39
N VAL A 169 -0.93 16.83 14.80
CA VAL A 169 -2.08 16.29 14.08
C VAL A 169 -2.97 17.44 13.62
N ILE A 170 -3.29 17.45 12.33
CA ILE A 170 -4.24 18.39 11.72
C ILE A 170 -5.47 17.58 11.32
N GLU A 171 -6.61 17.85 11.96
CA GLU A 171 -7.84 17.06 11.79
C GLU A 171 -9.11 17.86 12.15
N ASN A 172 -10.24 17.45 11.56
CA ASN A 172 -11.60 17.82 11.91
C ASN A 172 -12.29 16.84 12.90
N HIS A 173 -11.76 15.62 13.12
CA HIS A 173 -12.25 14.68 14.15
C HIS A 173 -11.16 14.17 15.11
N MET A 174 -11.59 13.73 16.30
CA MET A 174 -10.73 13.05 17.27
C MET A 174 -10.46 11.59 16.88
N THR A 175 -9.62 11.40 15.87
CA THR A 175 -9.20 10.07 15.39
C THR A 175 -8.29 9.35 16.38
N PRO A 176 -8.10 8.02 16.25
CA PRO A 176 -7.05 7.29 16.96
C PRO A 176 -5.66 7.93 16.85
N SER A 177 -5.25 8.44 15.69
CA SER A 177 -4.01 9.22 15.55
C SER A 177 -4.02 10.48 16.43
N ALA A 178 -5.11 11.25 16.42
CA ALA A 178 -5.23 12.51 17.17
C ALA A 178 -5.07 12.35 18.70
N LYS A 179 -5.36 11.16 19.23
CA LYS A 179 -5.16 10.85 20.66
C LYS A 179 -3.71 10.86 21.12
N TYR A 180 -2.75 10.81 20.19
CA TYR A 180 -1.31 10.85 20.46
C TYR A 180 -0.68 12.17 20.00
N ALA A 181 -1.50 13.18 19.70
CA ALA A 181 -0.99 14.48 19.30
C ALA A 181 -0.48 15.27 20.51
N ASP A 182 0.72 15.83 20.41
CA ASP A 182 1.20 16.89 21.31
C ASP A 182 0.53 18.22 20.96
N SER A 183 0.21 18.41 19.68
CA SER A 183 -0.53 19.56 19.16
C SER A 183 -1.59 19.11 18.18
N LEU A 184 -2.85 19.38 18.52
CA LEU A 184 -4.00 19.11 17.67
C LEU A 184 -4.52 20.42 17.07
N LEU A 185 -4.42 20.55 15.76
CA LEU A 185 -4.86 21.72 15.00
C LEU A 185 -6.17 21.39 14.26
N PRO A 186 -7.20 22.24 14.36
CA PRO A 186 -8.46 22.02 13.63
C PRO A 186 -8.29 22.26 12.13
N GLU A 187 -8.96 21.44 11.32
CA GLU A 187 -9.08 21.58 9.86
C GLU A 187 -10.56 21.72 9.46
N THR A 188 -10.84 22.29 8.29
CA THR A 188 -12.20 22.34 7.73
C THR A 188 -12.60 20.98 7.17
N SER A 189 -13.89 20.62 7.27
CA SER A 189 -14.43 19.49 6.52
C SER A 189 -14.58 19.84 5.03
N TYR A 190 -14.76 18.82 4.19
CA TYR A 190 -15.02 19.02 2.75
C TYR A 190 -16.32 19.81 2.47
N LEU A 191 -17.20 19.96 3.45
CA LEU A 191 -18.42 20.78 3.34
C LEU A 191 -18.21 22.26 3.68
N GLU A 192 -17.06 22.59 4.28
CA GLU A 192 -16.73 23.92 4.81
C GLU A 192 -15.68 24.63 3.96
N ALA A 193 -15.08 23.93 2.99
CA ALA A 193 -14.06 24.46 2.08
C ALA A 193 -14.45 24.21 0.62
N GLU A 194 -14.07 25.13 -0.24
CA GLU A 194 -14.13 24.95 -1.69
C GLU A 194 -12.78 24.40 -2.17
N ASP A 195 -12.79 23.18 -2.73
CA ASP A 195 -11.59 22.55 -3.27
C ASP A 195 -11.89 21.89 -4.63
N LEU A 196 -10.87 21.78 -5.47
CA LEU A 196 -10.93 21.03 -6.71
C LEU A 196 -10.55 19.58 -6.40
N VAL A 197 -11.48 18.65 -6.60
CA VAL A 197 -11.24 17.22 -6.33
C VAL A 197 -11.22 16.44 -7.66
N ASP A 198 -10.19 15.63 -7.85
CA ASP A 198 -10.10 14.70 -8.98
C ASP A 198 -11.11 13.54 -8.83
N SER A 199 -11.46 12.86 -9.92
CA SER A 199 -12.14 11.56 -9.91
C SER A 199 -11.28 10.52 -9.19
N SER A 200 -11.43 10.52 -7.87
CA SER A 200 -10.67 9.71 -6.93
C SER A 200 -11.59 9.18 -5.85
N TYR A 201 -11.10 8.23 -5.07
CA TYR A 201 -11.76 7.75 -3.85
C TYR A 201 -12.23 8.90 -2.94
N SER A 202 -11.46 9.99 -2.87
CA SER A 202 -11.77 11.18 -2.06
C SER A 202 -13.00 11.96 -2.54
N ALA A 203 -13.37 11.85 -3.82
CA ALA A 203 -14.58 12.46 -4.37
C ALA A 203 -15.85 11.61 -4.16
N GLY A 204 -15.73 10.43 -3.54
CA GLY A 204 -16.84 9.48 -3.40
C GLY A 204 -17.24 8.79 -4.71
N SER A 205 -16.42 8.90 -5.77
CA SER A 205 -16.70 8.34 -7.11
C SER A 205 -16.59 6.82 -7.22
N HIS A 206 -16.33 6.14 -6.10
CA HIS A 206 -16.20 4.68 -6.02
C HIS A 206 -17.29 4.03 -5.14
N ASN A 207 -18.31 4.79 -4.73
CA ASN A 207 -19.52 4.28 -4.07
C ASN A 207 -20.63 4.00 -5.09
#